data_AF-A0A7K2EG72-F1
#
_entry.id   AF-A0A7K2EG72-F1
#
_cell.length_a   1.000
_cell.length_b   1.000
_cell.length_c   1.000
_cell.angle_alpha   90.00
_cell.angle_beta   90.00
_cell.angle_gamma   90.00
#
_symmetry.space_group_name_H-M   'P 1'
#
loop_
_entity.id
_entity.type
_entity.pdbx_description
1 polymer ?
#
loop_
_entity_poly.entity_id
_entity_poly.type
_entity_poly.pdbx_seq_one_letter_code
_entity_poly.pdbx_strand_id
1 'polypeptide(L)'
;MTTTTDKHTSPASPIKSTKGGLSIKRIFSTQGENALDSVDWERRDAVIKNPQGESVFEQKDVEFPTDWSLLATNVVASKYFYGDQTNAYLDPDEGGREYSLRQLIHRVTRTITDWGHKQGYFSTQQDA
;
A
#
# COMPACT_ATOMS: atom_id res chain seq x y z
N MET A 1 43.06 -34.26 -2.90
CA MET A 1 42.38 -33.26 -2.06
C MET A 1 41.27 -32.66 -2.92
N THR A 2 40.03 -33.17 -2.87
CA THR A 2 38.90 -32.68 -2.01
C THR A 2 38.70 -31.16 -2.18
N THR A 3 37.55 -30.57 -2.50
CA THR A 3 36.12 -30.96 -2.34
C THR A 3 35.23 -29.89 -3.01
N THR A 4 34.15 -30.31 -3.67
CA THR A 4 32.72 -29.90 -3.52
C THR A 4 32.30 -28.42 -3.40
N THR A 5 31.35 -27.98 -4.24
CA THR A 5 29.96 -27.62 -3.85
C THR A 5 29.05 -27.47 -5.08
N ASP A 6 28.18 -28.47 -5.27
CA ASP A 6 27.01 -28.42 -6.15
C ASP A 6 25.95 -27.47 -5.56
N LYS A 7 25.47 -26.51 -6.37
CA LYS A 7 24.30 -25.70 -6.02
C LYS A 7 23.04 -26.44 -6.44
N HIS A 8 22.35 -27.02 -5.46
CA HIS A 8 20.95 -27.43 -5.62
C HIS A 8 20.06 -26.20 -5.77
N THR A 9 19.74 -25.83 -7.01
CA THR A 9 18.57 -25.02 -7.32
C THR A 9 17.46 -25.98 -7.73
N SER A 10 16.54 -26.29 -6.82
CA SER A 10 15.32 -27.00 -7.18
C SER A 10 14.47 -26.12 -8.10
N PRO A 11 14.03 -26.60 -9.27
CA PRO A 11 13.14 -25.83 -10.13
C PRO A 11 11.80 -25.64 -9.42
N ALA A 12 11.33 -24.38 -9.35
CA ALA A 12 9.98 -24.07 -8.92
C ALA A 12 8.99 -24.87 -9.78
N SER A 13 8.11 -25.63 -9.13
CA SER A 13 7.10 -26.43 -9.84
C SER A 13 6.20 -25.51 -10.68
N PRO A 14 5.83 -25.92 -11.91
CA PRO A 14 5.01 -25.09 -12.78
C PRO A 14 3.65 -24.88 -12.12
N ILE A 15 3.29 -23.61 -11.90
CA ILE A 15 1.95 -23.20 -11.47
C ILE A 15 1.00 -23.69 -12.56
N LYS A 16 0.20 -24.72 -12.25
CA LYS A 16 -0.85 -25.20 -13.15
C LYS A 16 -1.77 -24.01 -13.45
N SER A 17 -1.84 -23.62 -14.73
CA SER A 17 -2.81 -22.63 -15.18
C SER A 17 -4.22 -23.16 -14.91
N THR A 18 -4.90 -22.59 -13.93
CA THR A 18 -6.30 -22.89 -13.69
C THR A 18 -7.08 -22.26 -14.84
N LYS A 19 -7.81 -23.07 -15.62
CA LYS A 19 -8.69 -22.62 -16.71
C LYS A 19 -9.87 -21.73 -16.24
N GLY A 20 -9.82 -21.18 -15.02
CA GLY A 20 -10.89 -20.42 -14.41
C GLY A 20 -10.44 -19.43 -13.34
N GLY A 21 -9.21 -18.89 -13.40
CA GLY A 21 -8.73 -17.87 -12.45
C GLY A 21 -8.40 -18.38 -11.04
N LEU A 22 -8.00 -17.46 -10.16
CA LEU A 22 -7.70 -17.68 -8.75
C LEU A 22 -8.95 -17.44 -7.91
N SER A 23 -9.24 -18.35 -6.99
CA SER A 23 -10.21 -18.13 -5.93
C SER A 23 -9.51 -17.66 -4.67
N ILE A 24 -10.00 -16.57 -4.07
CA ILE A 24 -9.36 -15.90 -2.93
C ILE A 24 -10.24 -16.06 -1.69
N LYS A 25 -9.73 -16.83 -0.72
CA LYS A 25 -10.38 -16.93 0.58
C LYS A 25 -10.06 -15.70 1.44
N ARG A 26 -11.09 -15.06 2.00
CA ARG A 26 -10.93 -13.98 2.98
C ARG A 26 -10.39 -14.53 4.30
N ILE A 27 -9.37 -13.86 4.85
CA ILE A 27 -8.73 -14.24 6.12
C ILE A 27 -8.81 -13.08 7.12
N PHE A 28 -8.51 -11.87 6.67
CA PHE A 28 -8.44 -10.66 7.50
C PHE A 28 -9.56 -9.66 7.20
N SER A 29 -10.57 -10.06 6.43
CA SER A 29 -11.69 -9.17 6.07
C SER A 29 -13.01 -9.92 6.08
N THR A 30 -14.08 -9.20 6.40
CA THR A 30 -15.46 -9.67 6.32
C THR A 30 -16.07 -9.21 5.00
N GLN A 31 -16.92 -10.04 4.40
CA GLN A 31 -17.65 -9.64 3.22
C GLN A 31 -18.65 -8.52 3.55
N GLY A 32 -18.68 -7.46 2.74
CA GLY A 32 -19.59 -6.33 2.92
C GLY A 32 -19.09 -5.24 3.88
N GLU A 33 -17.95 -5.47 4.53
CA GLU A 33 -17.31 -4.51 5.43
C GLU A 33 -16.02 -3.96 4.78
N ASN A 34 -15.72 -2.69 5.03
CA ASN A 34 -14.43 -2.13 4.64
C ASN A 34 -13.37 -2.62 5.63
N ALA A 35 -12.36 -3.32 5.12
CA ALA A 35 -11.29 -3.90 5.95
C ALA A 35 -10.57 -2.86 6.83
N LEU A 36 -10.48 -1.60 6.37
CA LEU A 36 -9.76 -0.54 7.08
C LEU A 36 -10.58 0.08 8.24
N ASP A 37 -11.87 -0.22 8.35
CA ASP A 37 -12.73 0.31 9.42
C ASP A 37 -12.50 -0.37 10.78
N SER A 38 -11.83 -1.52 10.77
CA SER A 38 -11.40 -2.23 11.99
C SER A 38 -10.12 -1.67 12.63
N VAL A 39 -9.48 -0.70 11.96
CA VAL A 39 -8.24 -0.06 12.43
C VAL A 39 -8.60 1.26 13.10
N ASP A 40 -7.90 1.62 14.19
CA ASP A 40 -8.02 2.93 14.82
C ASP A 40 -7.12 3.95 14.09
N TRP A 41 -7.68 5.12 13.80
CA TRP A 41 -7.03 6.18 13.02
C TRP A 41 -6.95 7.47 13.80
N GLU A 42 -5.89 8.22 13.56
CA GLU A 42 -5.75 9.58 14.06
C GLU A 42 -5.11 10.47 13.01
N ARG A 43 -5.23 11.78 13.24
CA ARG A 43 -4.59 12.81 12.44
C ARG A 43 -3.41 13.40 13.18
N ARG A 44 -2.32 13.60 12.45
CA ARG A 44 -1.07 14.15 12.99
C ARG A 44 -0.30 14.87 11.89
N ASP A 45 0.62 15.75 12.27
CA ASP A 45 1.49 16.42 11.31
C ASP A 45 2.72 15.55 10.99
N ALA A 46 3.04 15.44 9.70
CA ALA A 46 4.25 14.80 9.23
C ALA A 46 5.33 15.87 8.99
N VAL A 47 6.42 15.82 9.76
CA VAL A 47 7.49 16.82 9.71
C VAL A 47 8.86 16.14 9.71
N ILE A 48 9.68 16.45 8.72
CA ILE A 48 11.09 16.01 8.67
C ILE A 48 11.96 17.25 8.82
N LYS A 49 12.91 17.20 9.74
CA LYS A 49 13.87 18.27 10.01
C LYS A 49 15.28 17.86 9.61
N ASN A 50 16.09 18.81 9.17
CA ASN A 50 17.53 18.62 9.01
C ASN A 50 18.25 18.63 10.37
N PRO A 51 19.56 18.30 10.43
CA PRO A 51 20.33 18.36 11.68
C PRO A 51 20.37 19.75 12.35
N GLN A 52 20.15 20.82 11.56
CA GLN A 52 20.08 22.19 12.04
C GLN A 52 18.70 22.55 12.63
N GLY A 53 17.72 21.64 12.55
CA GLY A 53 16.37 21.80 13.08
C GLY A 53 15.37 22.46 12.13
N GLU A 54 15.79 22.81 10.91
CA GLU A 54 14.92 23.40 9.88
C GLU A 54 14.05 22.32 9.24
N SER A 55 12.79 22.66 8.94
CA SER A 55 11.86 21.75 8.26
C SER A 55 12.26 21.61 6.79
N VAL A 56 12.53 20.37 6.36
CA VAL A 56 12.79 20.03 4.95
C VAL A 56 11.58 19.38 4.28
N PHE A 57 10.60 18.95 5.08
CA PHE A 57 9.31 18.48 4.62
C PHE A 57 8.29 18.71 5.73
N GLU A 58 7.12 19.21 5.37
CA GLU A 58 5.96 19.33 6.24
C GLU A 58 4.70 19.04 5.44
N GLN A 59 3.82 18.21 6.02
CA GLN A 59 2.45 18.05 5.59
C GLN A 59 1.58 17.89 6.83
N LYS A 60 0.59 18.77 6.97
CA LYS A 60 -0.26 18.84 8.16
C LYS A 60 -1.47 17.93 8.04
N ASP A 61 -2.02 17.57 9.19
CA ASP A 61 -3.30 16.88 9.32
C ASP A 61 -3.39 15.58 8.50
N VAL A 62 -2.30 14.80 8.48
CA VAL A 62 -2.27 13.52 7.77
C VAL A 62 -2.84 12.40 8.63
N GLU A 63 -3.59 11.50 8.00
CA GLU A 63 -4.33 10.43 8.67
C GLU A 63 -3.60 9.09 8.56
N PHE A 64 -3.32 8.49 9.72
CA PHE A 64 -2.57 7.23 9.86
C PHE A 64 -3.14 6.39 11.01
N PRO A 65 -2.82 5.08 11.06
CA PRO A 65 -3.17 4.25 12.20
C PRO A 65 -2.53 4.77 13.49
N THR A 66 -3.26 4.70 14.60
CA THR A 66 -2.79 5.15 15.93
C THR A 66 -1.48 4.47 16.34
N ASP A 67 -1.33 3.19 16.01
CA ASP A 67 -0.18 2.37 16.42
C ASP A 67 1.09 2.64 15.58
N TRP A 68 1.00 3.46 14.53
CA TRP A 68 2.15 3.79 13.71
C TRP A 68 3.03 4.87 14.36
N SER A 69 4.34 4.60 14.42
CA SER A 69 5.32 5.58 14.88
C SER A 69 5.31 6.84 14.01
N LEU A 70 5.67 7.98 14.62
CA LEU A 70 5.84 9.25 13.90
C LEU A 70 6.87 9.15 12.76
N LEU A 71 7.94 8.35 12.95
CA LEU A 71 8.93 8.09 11.90
C LEU A 71 8.28 7.43 10.66
N ALA A 72 7.41 6.45 10.86
CA ALA A 72 6.69 5.78 9.77
C ALA A 72 5.76 6.76 9.05
N THR A 73 5.00 7.59 9.79
CA THR A 73 4.18 8.65 9.22
C THR A 73 5.01 9.61 8.37
N ASN A 74 6.13 10.11 8.89
CA ASN A 74 7.01 11.03 8.18
C ASN A 74 7.56 10.45 6.88
N VAL A 75 8.06 9.21 6.92
CA VAL A 75 8.59 8.53 5.73
C VAL A 75 7.50 8.30 4.70
N VAL A 76 6.32 7.82 5.13
CA VAL A 76 5.24 7.53 4.20
C VAL A 76 4.69 8.79 3.55
N ALA A 77 4.39 9.81 4.34
CA ALA A 77 3.86 11.08 3.83
C ALA A 77 4.85 11.78 2.87
N SER A 78 6.15 11.75 3.17
CA SER A 78 7.15 12.43 2.33
C SER A 78 7.52 11.68 1.05
N LYS A 79 7.41 10.34 1.03
CA LYS A 79 7.90 9.53 -0.10
C LYS A 79 6.82 8.88 -0.93
N TYR A 80 5.65 8.58 -0.35
CA TYR A 80 4.68 7.70 -1.01
C TYR A 80 3.30 8.33 -1.21
N PHE A 81 2.96 9.39 -0.48
CA PHE A 81 1.78 10.18 -0.80
C PHE A 81 1.94 10.81 -2.19
N TYR A 82 0.95 10.55 -3.04
CA TYR A 82 0.87 11.01 -4.41
C TYR A 82 0.23 12.39 -4.49
N GLY A 83 0.66 13.20 -5.46
CA GLY A 83 0.09 14.52 -5.74
C GLY A 83 0.98 15.70 -5.32
N ASP A 84 0.50 16.91 -5.56
CA ASP A 84 1.26 18.15 -5.38
C ASP A 84 1.21 18.64 -3.92
N GLN A 85 2.37 18.73 -3.28
CA GLN A 85 2.48 19.19 -1.89
C GLN A 85 2.00 20.63 -1.68
N THR A 86 1.99 21.46 -2.73
CA THR A 86 1.47 22.83 -2.64
C THR A 86 -0.06 22.89 -2.50
N ASN A 87 -0.75 21.79 -2.83
CA ASN A 87 -2.22 21.67 -2.81
C ASN A 87 -2.70 20.55 -1.87
N ALA A 88 -2.18 20.53 -0.63
CA ALA A 88 -2.34 19.41 0.32
C ALA A 88 -3.78 19.09 0.82
N TYR A 89 -4.81 19.78 0.34
CA TYR A 89 -6.20 19.61 0.78
C TYR A 89 -7.21 19.40 -0.36
N LEU A 90 -6.72 19.24 -1.59
CA LEU A 90 -7.55 18.83 -2.72
C LEU A 90 -7.36 17.33 -2.96
N ASP A 91 -8.36 16.70 -3.58
CA ASP A 91 -8.20 15.32 -4.03
C ASP A 91 -7.03 15.23 -5.03
N PRO A 92 -6.20 14.18 -5.00
CA PRO A 92 -5.15 13.99 -6.00
C PRO A 92 -5.62 14.08 -7.45
N ASP A 93 -6.85 13.64 -7.77
CA ASP A 93 -7.42 13.73 -9.12
C ASP A 93 -7.76 15.17 -9.52
N GLU A 94 -7.86 16.09 -8.55
CA GLU A 94 -8.08 17.53 -8.75
C GLU A 94 -6.77 18.34 -8.67
N GLY A 95 -5.61 17.67 -8.73
CA GLY A 95 -4.30 18.30 -8.61
C GLY A 95 -3.87 18.56 -7.17
N GLY A 96 -4.54 17.93 -6.20
CA GLY A 96 -4.17 17.94 -4.80
C GLY A 96 -3.16 16.89 -4.42
N ARG A 97 -3.23 16.40 -3.17
CA ARG A 97 -2.29 15.41 -2.63
C ARG A 97 -2.99 14.47 -1.65
N GLU A 98 -2.52 13.23 -1.62
CA GLU A 98 -2.93 12.26 -0.61
C GLU A 98 -2.55 12.78 0.78
N TYR A 99 -3.48 12.68 1.72
CA TYR A 99 -3.30 13.07 3.12
C TYR A 99 -3.68 11.94 4.06
N SER A 100 -4.23 10.83 3.57
CA SER A 100 -4.54 9.64 4.37
C SER A 100 -3.84 8.41 3.82
N LEU A 101 -3.28 7.59 4.71
CA LEU A 101 -2.77 6.27 4.32
C LEU A 101 -3.88 5.39 3.72
N ARG A 102 -5.16 5.62 4.05
CA ARG A 102 -6.29 4.93 3.41
C ARG A 102 -6.33 5.19 1.90
N GLN A 103 -6.06 6.43 1.47
CA GLN A 103 -6.04 6.81 0.05
C GLN A 103 -4.91 6.07 -0.69
N LEU A 104 -3.71 6.06 -0.10
CA LEU A 104 -2.56 5.34 -0.65
C LEU A 104 -2.86 3.84 -0.78
N ILE A 105 -3.37 3.22 0.29
CA ILE A 105 -3.73 1.78 0.28
C ILE A 105 -4.74 1.53 -0.83
N HIS A 106 -5.82 2.31 -0.88
CA HIS A 106 -6.86 2.17 -1.89
C HIS A 106 -6.32 2.32 -3.31
N ARG A 107 -5.47 3.31 -3.58
CA ARG A 107 -4.85 3.51 -4.90
C ARG A 107 -4.06 2.27 -5.32
N VAL A 108 -3.24 1.73 -4.43
CA VAL A 108 -2.41 0.55 -4.72
C VAL A 108 -3.29 -0.67 -4.94
N THR A 109 -4.21 -0.97 -4.01
CA THR A 109 -5.04 -2.17 -4.09
C THR A 109 -5.96 -2.12 -5.30
N ARG A 110 -6.64 -1.00 -5.54
CA ARG A 110 -7.49 -0.80 -6.73
C ARG A 110 -6.69 -1.01 -8.02
N THR A 111 -5.49 -0.41 -8.13
CA THR A 111 -4.66 -0.54 -9.34
C THR A 111 -4.31 -1.99 -9.61
N ILE A 112 -3.91 -2.74 -8.58
CA ILE A 112 -3.60 -4.17 -8.69
C ILE A 112 -4.85 -4.97 -9.06
N THR A 113 -5.98 -4.70 -8.43
CA THR A 113 -7.27 -5.34 -8.73
C THR A 113 -7.70 -5.10 -10.17
N ASP A 114 -7.59 -3.87 -10.68
CA ASP A 114 -7.90 -3.51 -12.07
C ASP A 114 -7.02 -4.29 -13.06
N TRP A 115 -5.73 -4.45 -12.76
CA TRP A 115 -4.84 -5.28 -13.58
C TRP A 115 -5.21 -6.76 -13.51
N GLY A 116 -5.53 -7.27 -12.31
CA GLY A 116 -5.97 -8.64 -12.11
C GLY A 116 -7.21 -8.99 -12.92
N HIS A 117 -8.21 -8.09 -12.98
CA HIS A 117 -9.38 -8.25 -13.84
C HIS A 117 -9.01 -8.27 -15.33
N LYS A 118 -8.22 -7.30 -15.80
CA LYS A 118 -7.81 -7.19 -17.21
C LYS A 118 -7.03 -8.41 -17.69
N GLN A 119 -6.29 -9.06 -16.79
CA GLN A 119 -5.44 -10.21 -17.10
C GLN A 119 -6.11 -11.56 -16.78
N GLY A 120 -7.36 -11.57 -16.31
CA GLY A 120 -8.10 -12.79 -16.00
C GLY A 120 -7.55 -13.57 -14.81
N TYR A 121 -6.98 -12.89 -13.81
CA TYR A 121 -6.42 -13.52 -12.63
C TYR A 121 -7.47 -14.03 -11.65
N PHE A 122 -8.65 -13.43 -11.59
CA PHE A 122 -9.69 -13.80 -10.62
C PHE A 122 -10.70 -14.78 -11.21
N SER A 123 -11.13 -15.77 -10.41
CA SER A 123 -12.15 -16.72 -10.85
C SER A 123 -13.54 -16.10 -10.92
N THR A 124 -13.83 -15.17 -10.03
CA THR A 124 -15.09 -14.43 -9.93
C THR A 124 -14.83 -12.97 -9.58
N GLN A 125 -15.85 -12.11 -9.68
CA GLN A 125 -15.75 -10.72 -9.24
C GLN A 125 -15.53 -10.59 -7.73
N GLN A 126 -15.95 -11.59 -6.94
CA GLN A 126 -15.83 -11.61 -5.49
C GLN A 126 -14.42 -11.98 -5.00
N ASP A 127 -13.58 -12.56 -5.88
CA ASP A 127 -12.19 -12.93 -5.60
C ASP A 127 -11.21 -11.75 -5.73
N ALA A 128 -11.71 -10.61 -6.19
CA ALA A 128 -10.97 -9.36 -6.39
C ALA A 128 -11.09 -8.41 -5.20
#